data_AF-A0A523TIJ1-F1
#
_entry.id   AF-A0A523TIJ1-F1
#
_cell.length_a   1.000
_cell.length_b   1.000
_cell.length_c   1.000
_cell.angle_alpha   90.00
_cell.angle_beta   90.00
_cell.angle_gamma   90.00
#
_symmetry.space_group_name_H-M   'P 1'
#
loop_
_entity.id
_entity.type
_entity.pdbx_description
1 polymer ?
#
loop_
_entity_poly.entity_id
_entity_poly.type
_entity_poly.pdbx_seq_one_letter_code
_entity_poly.pdbx_strand_id
1 'polypeptide(L)'
;MNRLLRTLIILAIIVPITAPAAADDGAIVRAVLFYSPSCGHCHKVIQEDLPPLYEKYNTHEDWLFAGELPDEETGDLPPIVGLMGDTLQILYINAATPLGSELFGNALLQFEVPENRYGVPNLFIGETNLVGSVEIPELFPGLIDEALEQGGIAWPDIPGLDDAIAALVPFPEAEPTDGPGDGTPTAAGNQTEVAPTGEPSPTQAVDFTADNLTVRQKFQLDPVGNSLAVIVLIGMIATLAIMTVRWRGQEKTKARAKLHWV
;
A
#
# COMPACT_ATOMS: atom_id res chain seq x y z
N MET A 1 34.43 -14.53 -61.98
CA MET A 1 33.59 -14.95 -60.84
C MET A 1 34.45 -15.78 -59.89
N ASN A 2 34.91 -15.31 -58.73
CA ASN A 2 34.48 -14.14 -58.01
C ASN A 2 35.49 -13.78 -56.89
N ARG A 3 36.69 -13.28 -57.25
CA ARG A 3 37.62 -12.66 -56.27
C ARG A 3 36.98 -11.45 -55.60
N LEU A 4 36.18 -10.68 -56.35
CA LEU A 4 35.32 -9.60 -55.86
C LEU A 4 34.25 -10.06 -54.85
N LEU A 5 33.71 -11.28 -55.00
CA LEU A 5 32.73 -11.81 -54.04
C LEU A 5 33.38 -12.25 -52.73
N ARG A 6 34.61 -12.75 -52.78
CA ARG A 6 35.37 -13.10 -51.57
C ARG A 6 35.75 -11.86 -50.77
N THR A 7 36.10 -10.75 -51.42
CA THR A 7 36.32 -9.48 -50.72
C THR A 7 35.03 -8.89 -50.15
N LEU A 8 33.90 -9.02 -50.85
CA LEU A 8 32.60 -8.56 -50.34
C LEU A 8 32.12 -9.33 -49.10
N ILE A 9 32.37 -10.65 -49.03
CA ILE A 9 32.00 -11.47 -47.87
C ILE A 9 32.88 -11.17 -46.65
N ILE A 10 34.17 -10.89 -46.84
CA ILE A 10 35.08 -10.56 -45.73
C ILE A 10 34.83 -9.14 -45.20
N LEU A 11 34.42 -8.19 -46.06
CA LEU A 11 34.07 -6.84 -45.63
C LEU A 11 32.74 -6.77 -44.86
N ALA A 12 31.80 -7.69 -45.13
CA ALA A 12 30.52 -7.75 -44.43
C ALA A 12 30.60 -8.29 -42.98
N ILE A 13 31.70 -8.94 -42.60
CA ILE A 13 31.89 -9.52 -41.25
C ILE A 13 32.54 -8.51 -40.28
N ILE A 14 33.06 -7.37 -40.76
CA ILE A 14 33.68 -6.33 -39.94
C ILE A 14 32.75 -5.10 -39.81
N VAL A 15 31.44 -5.30 -39.89
CA VAL A 15 30.49 -4.26 -39.45
C VAL A 15 30.32 -4.43 -37.96
N PRO A 16 30.87 -3.54 -37.11
CA PRO A 16 30.54 -3.57 -35.69
C PRO A 16 29.04 -3.30 -35.60
N ILE A 17 28.30 -4.23 -35.00
CA ILE A 17 26.94 -3.97 -34.54
C ILE A 17 27.10 -2.95 -33.42
N THR A 18 27.04 -1.67 -33.77
CA THR A 18 26.89 -0.60 -32.79
C THR A 18 25.48 -0.72 -32.25
N ALA A 19 25.34 -1.44 -31.13
CA ALA A 19 24.15 -1.31 -30.31
C ALA A 19 24.00 0.17 -29.93
N PRO A 20 22.78 0.73 -29.95
CA PRO A 20 22.58 2.06 -29.40
C PRO A 20 22.99 2.00 -27.93
N ALA A 21 23.94 2.83 -27.52
CA ALA A 21 24.17 3.10 -26.11
C ALA A 21 22.87 3.71 -25.58
N ALA A 22 22.15 2.96 -24.75
CA ALA A 22 21.17 3.56 -23.86
C ALA A 22 21.91 4.61 -23.04
N ALA A 23 21.24 5.73 -22.78
CA ALA A 23 21.78 6.84 -22.01
C ALA A 23 22.37 6.32 -20.68
N ASP A 24 23.51 6.91 -20.30
CA ASP A 24 24.35 6.59 -19.14
C ASP A 24 23.69 7.03 -17.81
N ASP A 25 22.43 6.64 -17.62
CA ASP A 25 21.85 6.46 -16.30
C ASP A 25 22.37 5.09 -15.85
N GLY A 26 22.95 4.99 -14.65
CA GLY A 26 23.59 3.76 -14.16
C GLY A 26 22.69 2.51 -14.24
N ALA A 27 23.22 1.35 -13.87
CA ALA A 27 22.45 0.11 -13.84
C ALA A 27 21.24 0.25 -12.88
N ILE A 28 20.07 0.61 -13.39
CA ILE A 28 18.84 0.81 -12.60
C ILE A 28 17.96 -0.43 -12.75
N VAL A 29 17.52 -0.97 -11.63
CA VAL A 29 16.57 -2.08 -11.52
C VAL A 29 15.18 -1.57 -11.21
N ARG A 30 14.20 -1.99 -12.01
CA ARG A 30 12.83 -1.51 -11.94
C ARG A 30 11.85 -2.66 -11.73
N ALA A 31 10.97 -2.52 -10.74
CA ALA A 31 9.98 -3.54 -10.42
C ALA A 31 8.62 -2.93 -10.08
N VAL A 32 7.54 -3.67 -10.35
CA VAL A 32 6.17 -3.26 -10.02
C VAL A 32 5.62 -4.20 -8.97
N LEU A 33 5.18 -3.65 -7.84
CA LEU A 33 4.50 -4.37 -6.77
C LEU A 33 3.02 -3.99 -6.73
N PHE A 34 2.17 -4.95 -7.03
CA PHE A 34 0.74 -4.84 -6.76
C PHE A 34 0.43 -5.25 -5.31
N TYR A 35 -0.30 -4.39 -4.61
CA TYR A 35 -0.66 -4.60 -3.21
C TYR A 35 -2.11 -4.20 -2.92
N SER A 36 -2.60 -4.53 -1.73
CA SER A 36 -3.86 -4.04 -1.21
C SER A 36 -3.68 -3.55 0.24
N PRO A 37 -4.24 -2.39 0.63
CA PRO A 37 -4.18 -1.87 1.99
C PRO A 37 -4.81 -2.78 3.05
N SER A 38 -5.70 -3.69 2.66
CA SER A 38 -6.35 -4.65 3.57
C SER A 38 -5.66 -6.01 3.62
N CYS A 39 -4.49 -6.18 2.98
CA CYS A 39 -3.79 -7.46 2.91
C CYS A 39 -2.63 -7.55 3.92
N GLY A 40 -2.76 -8.47 4.89
CA GLY A 40 -1.70 -8.72 5.89
C GLY A 40 -0.35 -9.11 5.29
N HIS A 41 -0.33 -9.90 4.22
CA HIS A 41 0.91 -10.27 3.54
C HIS A 41 1.56 -9.08 2.82
N CYS A 42 0.76 -8.14 2.29
CA CYS A 42 1.29 -6.90 1.72
C CYS A 42 1.96 -6.05 2.79
N HIS A 43 1.32 -5.90 3.96
CA HIS A 43 1.91 -5.14 5.07
C HIS A 43 3.28 -5.68 5.47
N LYS A 44 3.42 -7.01 5.59
CA LYS A 44 4.72 -7.63 5.89
C LYS A 44 5.76 -7.29 4.82
N VAL A 45 5.45 -7.52 3.54
CA VAL A 45 6.42 -7.28 2.45
C VAL A 45 6.85 -5.82 2.40
N ILE A 46 5.90 -4.89 2.47
CA ILE A 46 6.15 -3.45 2.32
C ILE A 46 6.87 -2.87 3.54
N GLN A 47 6.53 -3.31 4.76
CA GLN A 47 7.05 -2.70 5.99
C GLN A 47 8.29 -3.41 6.56
N GLU A 48 8.52 -4.68 6.22
CA GLU A 48 9.59 -5.47 6.80
C GLU A 48 10.60 -5.96 5.74
N ASP A 49 10.13 -6.46 4.61
CA ASP A 49 10.99 -7.18 3.66
C ASP A 49 11.66 -6.26 2.62
N LEU A 50 10.95 -5.26 2.11
CA LEU A 50 11.48 -4.32 1.10
C LEU A 50 12.38 -3.20 1.65
N PRO A 51 12.13 -2.60 2.84
CA PRO A 51 12.96 -1.51 3.36
C PRO A 51 14.46 -1.80 3.41
N PRO A 52 14.91 -2.99 3.88
CA PRO A 52 16.33 -3.33 3.87
C PRO A 52 16.96 -3.37 2.47
N LEU A 53 16.16 -3.60 1.41
CA LEU A 53 16.66 -3.59 0.04
C LEU A 53 16.89 -2.16 -0.44
N TYR A 54 15.97 -1.24 -0.14
CA TYR A 54 16.18 0.18 -0.48
C TYR A 54 17.42 0.74 0.21
N GLU A 55 17.59 0.47 1.50
CA GLU A 55 18.77 0.89 2.26
C GLU A 55 20.07 0.28 1.71
N LYS A 56 20.00 -0.95 1.18
CA LYS A 56 21.17 -1.64 0.60
C LYS A 56 21.57 -1.08 -0.75
N TYR A 57 20.60 -0.82 -1.63
CA TYR A 57 20.87 -0.52 -3.05
C TYR A 57 20.87 0.98 -3.36
N ASN A 58 20.17 1.80 -2.58
CA ASN A 58 20.00 3.21 -2.88
C ASN A 58 20.80 4.11 -1.94
N THR A 59 21.26 5.24 -2.46
CA THR A 59 21.87 6.33 -1.66
C THR A 59 20.88 7.45 -1.35
N HIS A 60 19.84 7.57 -2.17
CA HIS A 60 18.72 8.49 -1.99
C HIS A 60 17.43 7.83 -2.50
N GLU A 61 16.30 8.29 -2.00
CA GLU A 61 14.98 7.84 -2.42
C GLU A 61 14.06 9.04 -2.58
N ASP A 62 13.51 9.19 -3.78
CA ASP A 62 12.47 10.16 -4.07
C ASP A 62 11.12 9.45 -4.14
N TRP A 63 10.14 9.99 -3.41
CA TRP A 63 8.79 9.44 -3.39
C TRP A 63 7.91 10.24 -4.35
N LEU A 64 7.36 9.54 -5.35
CA LEU A 64 6.44 10.07 -6.34
C LEU A 64 5.07 9.40 -6.20
N PHE A 65 4.03 10.03 -6.73
CA PHE A 65 2.70 9.44 -6.79
C PHE A 65 1.99 9.81 -8.08
N ALA A 66 0.99 9.01 -8.45
CA ALA A 66 0.02 9.34 -9.47
C ALA A 66 -1.40 9.12 -8.94
N GLY A 67 -2.28 10.07 -9.23
CA GLY A 67 -3.66 10.12 -8.74
C GLY A 67 -3.91 11.32 -7.83
N GLU A 68 -5.05 11.32 -7.14
CA GLU A 68 -5.39 12.36 -6.16
C GLU A 68 -4.58 12.14 -4.88
N LEU A 69 -4.14 13.24 -4.27
CA LEU A 69 -3.50 13.18 -2.95
C LEU A 69 -4.47 12.65 -1.90
N PRO A 70 -3.98 11.99 -0.84
CA PRO A 70 -4.84 11.48 0.21
C PRO A 70 -5.60 12.65 0.82
N ASP A 71 -6.93 12.58 0.76
CA ASP A 71 -7.74 13.53 1.48
C ASP A 71 -7.63 13.21 2.99
N GLU A 72 -7.49 14.24 3.83
CA GLU A 72 -7.29 14.05 5.28
C GLU A 72 -8.49 13.38 5.97
N GLU A 73 -9.65 13.30 5.29
CA GLU A 73 -10.90 12.78 5.83
C GLU A 73 -11.06 11.27 5.61
N THR A 74 -10.63 10.76 4.45
CA THR A 74 -10.68 9.36 4.03
C THR A 74 -9.38 8.64 4.33
N GLY A 75 -8.24 9.36 4.31
CA GLY A 75 -6.92 8.76 4.47
C GLY A 75 -6.53 7.82 3.33
N ASP A 76 -7.21 7.91 2.18
CA ASP A 76 -6.99 7.02 1.04
C ASP A 76 -5.69 7.36 0.33
N LEU A 77 -4.73 6.43 0.34
CA LEU A 77 -3.47 6.61 -0.39
C LEU A 77 -3.72 6.67 -1.91
N PRO A 78 -2.89 7.43 -2.66
CA PRO A 78 -2.98 7.48 -4.11
C PRO A 78 -2.84 6.07 -4.70
N PRO A 79 -3.48 5.81 -5.85
CA PRO A 79 -3.51 4.49 -6.46
C PRO A 79 -2.12 3.97 -6.82
N ILE A 80 -1.18 4.88 -7.10
CA ILE A 80 0.19 4.55 -7.47
C ILE A 80 1.16 5.42 -6.67
N VAL A 81 2.13 4.77 -6.04
CA VAL A 81 3.26 5.41 -5.37
C VAL A 81 4.54 4.84 -5.96
N GLY A 82 5.47 5.69 -6.35
CA GLY A 82 6.79 5.29 -6.84
C GLY A 82 7.87 5.64 -5.83
N LEU A 83 8.68 4.65 -5.47
CA LEU A 83 9.96 4.89 -4.83
C LEU A 83 11.04 4.91 -5.92
N MET A 84 11.65 6.06 -6.13
CA MET A 84 12.65 6.32 -7.16
C MET A 84 14.02 6.49 -6.53
N GLY A 85 14.79 5.41 -6.46
CA GLY A 85 16.20 5.46 -6.10
C GLY A 85 17.13 5.56 -7.30
N ASP A 86 18.42 5.72 -7.01
CA ASP A 86 19.51 5.71 -7.98
C ASP A 86 19.80 4.33 -8.59
N THR A 87 19.52 3.25 -7.85
CA THR A 87 19.82 1.88 -8.30
C THR A 87 18.57 1.02 -8.37
N LEU A 88 17.65 1.15 -7.41
CA LEU A 88 16.42 0.38 -7.29
C LEU A 88 15.21 1.30 -7.28
N GLN A 89 14.30 1.07 -8.23
CA GLN A 89 13.04 1.80 -8.37
C GLN A 89 11.87 0.83 -8.32
N ILE A 90 10.85 1.15 -7.51
CA ILE A 90 9.69 0.27 -7.31
C ILE A 90 8.40 1.08 -7.37
N LEU A 91 7.46 0.64 -8.22
CA LEU A 91 6.09 1.16 -8.24
C LEU A 91 5.20 0.29 -7.38
N TYR A 92 4.60 0.90 -6.37
CA TYR A 92 3.56 0.35 -5.54
C TYR A 92 2.20 0.70 -6.13
N ILE A 93 1.49 -0.29 -6.64
CA ILE A 93 0.18 -0.10 -7.27
C ILE A 93 -0.89 -0.73 -6.37
N ASN A 94 -1.81 0.09 -5.87
CA ASN A 94 -2.93 -0.35 -5.06
C ASN A 94 -3.99 -1.02 -5.95
N ALA A 95 -3.98 -2.35 -5.97
CA ALA A 95 -4.89 -3.19 -6.74
C ALA A 95 -6.35 -3.12 -6.24
N ALA A 96 -6.63 -2.48 -5.10
CA ALA A 96 -7.98 -2.22 -4.64
C ALA A 96 -8.63 -0.97 -5.30
N THR A 97 -7.83 -0.17 -6.01
CA THR A 97 -8.34 0.97 -6.79
C THR A 97 -8.75 0.55 -8.20
N PRO A 98 -9.66 1.28 -8.88
CA PRO A 98 -10.01 0.98 -10.27
C PRO A 98 -8.78 0.93 -11.19
N LEU A 99 -7.93 1.95 -11.15
CA LEU A 99 -6.70 2.03 -11.94
C LEU A 99 -5.75 0.86 -11.64
N GLY A 100 -5.49 0.59 -10.35
CA GLY A 100 -4.58 -0.48 -9.97
C GLY A 100 -5.11 -1.87 -10.31
N SER A 101 -6.41 -2.10 -10.22
CA SER A 101 -7.04 -3.38 -10.59
C SER A 101 -6.98 -3.66 -12.09
N GLU A 102 -7.10 -2.61 -12.93
CA GLU A 102 -6.94 -2.70 -14.38
C GLU A 102 -5.50 -3.06 -14.75
N LEU A 103 -4.52 -2.31 -14.22
CA LEU A 103 -3.10 -2.60 -14.43
C LEU A 103 -2.73 -4.00 -13.93
N PHE A 104 -3.29 -4.44 -12.80
CA PHE A 104 -3.04 -5.78 -12.29
C PHE A 104 -3.60 -6.85 -13.22
N GLY A 105 -4.84 -6.69 -13.71
CA GLY A 105 -5.43 -7.59 -14.69
C GLY A 105 -4.60 -7.67 -15.98
N ASN A 106 -4.11 -6.53 -16.48
CA ASN A 106 -3.23 -6.49 -17.65
C ASN A 106 -1.91 -7.22 -17.40
N ALA A 107 -1.31 -7.06 -16.22
CA ALA A 107 -0.10 -7.77 -15.85
C ALA A 107 -0.32 -9.30 -15.78
N LEU A 108 -1.41 -9.75 -15.15
CA LEU A 108 -1.72 -11.18 -15.06
C LEU A 108 -1.90 -11.82 -16.45
N LEU A 109 -2.50 -11.10 -17.40
CA LEU A 109 -2.66 -11.55 -18.78
C LEU A 109 -1.34 -11.53 -19.56
N GLN A 110 -0.60 -10.43 -19.48
CA GLN A 110 0.64 -10.23 -20.22
C GLN A 110 1.71 -11.27 -19.86
N PHE A 111 1.86 -11.56 -18.56
CA PHE A 111 2.85 -12.52 -18.07
C PHE A 111 2.29 -13.93 -17.96
N GLU A 112 1.09 -14.18 -18.50
CA GLU A 112 0.41 -15.48 -18.51
C GLU A 112 0.38 -16.14 -17.12
N VAL A 113 0.14 -15.34 -16.08
CA VAL A 113 0.17 -15.81 -14.69
C VAL A 113 -0.95 -16.83 -14.50
N PRO A 114 -0.68 -18.02 -13.94
CA PRO A 114 -1.71 -19.02 -13.73
C PRO A 114 -2.64 -18.62 -12.58
N GLU A 115 -3.91 -19.01 -12.66
CA GLU A 115 -4.95 -18.59 -11.69
C GLU A 115 -4.62 -18.91 -10.23
N ASN A 116 -3.86 -19.99 -9.98
CA ASN A 116 -3.43 -20.37 -8.63
C ASN A 116 -2.38 -19.43 -8.02
N ARG A 117 -1.82 -18.51 -8.82
CA ARG A 117 -0.89 -17.46 -8.40
C ARG A 117 -1.56 -16.08 -8.40
N TYR A 118 -2.88 -16.00 -8.61
CA TYR A 118 -3.61 -14.74 -8.48
C TYR A 118 -3.70 -14.33 -7.02
N GLY A 119 -3.30 -13.10 -6.74
CA GLY A 119 -3.33 -12.54 -5.40
C GLY A 119 -2.20 -11.54 -5.20
N VAL A 120 -2.33 -10.75 -4.15
CA VAL A 120 -1.34 -9.76 -3.71
C VAL A 120 -0.72 -10.20 -2.37
N PRO A 121 0.53 -9.80 -2.05
CA PRO A 121 1.44 -8.99 -2.87
C PRO A 121 1.92 -9.74 -4.11
N ASN A 122 2.02 -9.03 -5.23
CA ASN A 122 2.39 -9.59 -6.52
C ASN A 122 3.43 -8.69 -7.18
N LEU A 123 4.66 -9.18 -7.30
CA LEU A 123 5.81 -8.40 -7.78
C LEU A 123 6.25 -8.87 -9.17
N PHE A 124 6.46 -7.93 -10.07
CA PHE A 124 6.98 -8.15 -11.40
C PHE A 124 8.33 -7.44 -11.57
N ILE A 125 9.34 -8.16 -12.04
CA ILE A 125 10.67 -7.65 -12.38
C ILE A 125 11.11 -8.29 -13.70
N GLY A 126 11.30 -7.47 -14.74
CA GLY A 126 11.49 -7.98 -16.11
C GLY A 126 10.35 -8.91 -16.52
N GLU A 127 10.68 -10.17 -16.81
CA GLU A 127 9.72 -11.24 -17.16
C GLU A 127 9.29 -12.11 -15.97
N THR A 128 9.84 -11.86 -14.78
CA THR A 128 9.62 -12.72 -13.61
C THR A 128 8.47 -12.21 -12.75
N ASN A 129 7.60 -13.14 -12.35
CA ASN A 129 6.48 -12.90 -11.45
C ASN A 129 6.69 -13.60 -10.09
N LEU A 130 6.75 -12.84 -8.99
CA LEU A 130 6.88 -13.34 -7.62
C LEU A 130 5.61 -13.06 -6.82
N VAL A 131 5.13 -14.03 -6.02
CA VAL A 131 3.85 -13.90 -5.30
C VAL A 131 3.98 -14.19 -3.81
N GLY A 132 3.42 -13.29 -3.01
CA GLY A 132 3.26 -13.48 -1.57
C GLY A 132 4.50 -13.16 -0.73
N SER A 133 4.34 -13.26 0.58
CA SER A 133 5.35 -12.86 1.56
C SER A 133 6.43 -13.91 1.85
N VAL A 134 6.56 -14.91 0.97
CA VAL A 134 7.59 -15.97 1.05
C VAL A 134 8.49 -15.83 -0.16
N GLU A 135 7.91 -15.89 -1.35
CA GLU A 135 8.67 -15.84 -2.60
C GLU A 135 9.36 -14.50 -2.83
N ILE A 136 8.68 -13.38 -2.54
CA ILE A 136 9.24 -12.03 -2.71
C ILE A 136 10.52 -11.85 -1.87
N PRO A 137 10.51 -12.03 -0.52
CA PRO A 137 11.74 -11.85 0.27
C PRO A 137 12.83 -12.88 -0.04
N GLU A 138 12.48 -14.09 -0.50
CA GLU A 138 13.47 -15.12 -0.80
C GLU A 138 14.16 -14.92 -2.15
N LEU A 139 13.44 -14.48 -3.19
CA LEU A 139 13.95 -14.45 -4.56
C LEU A 139 14.29 -13.05 -5.05
N PHE A 140 13.54 -12.03 -4.63
CA PHE A 140 13.72 -10.67 -5.15
C PHE A 140 15.14 -10.10 -4.94
N PRO A 141 15.80 -10.27 -3.79
CA PRO A 141 17.16 -9.75 -3.60
C PRO A 141 18.17 -10.29 -4.62
N GLY A 142 18.07 -11.59 -4.93
CA GLY A 142 18.95 -12.22 -5.92
C GLY A 142 18.69 -11.74 -7.34
N LEU A 143 17.42 -11.48 -7.70
CA LEU A 143 17.06 -10.92 -9.01
C LEU A 143 17.55 -9.48 -9.17
N ILE A 144 17.59 -8.69 -8.10
CA ILE A 144 18.18 -7.34 -8.13
C ILE A 144 19.68 -7.46 -8.44
N ASP A 145 20.40 -8.29 -7.68
CA ASP A 145 21.84 -8.48 -7.89
C ASP A 145 22.14 -8.95 -9.33
N GLU A 146 21.39 -9.94 -9.83
CA GLU A 146 21.54 -10.43 -11.22
C GLU A 146 21.24 -9.35 -12.26
N ALA A 147 20.17 -8.57 -12.08
CA ALA A 147 19.82 -7.50 -13.00
C ALA A 147 20.89 -6.40 -13.02
N LEU A 148 21.46 -6.05 -11.86
CA LEU A 148 22.56 -5.07 -11.78
C LEU A 148 23.81 -5.54 -12.52
N GLU A 149 24.17 -6.81 -12.41
CA GLU A 149 25.28 -7.40 -13.17
C GLU A 149 25.07 -7.32 -14.69
N GLN A 150 23.80 -7.30 -15.13
CA GLN A 150 23.42 -7.20 -16.54
C GLN A 150 23.24 -5.75 -17.03
N GLY A 151 23.51 -4.75 -16.18
CA GLY A 151 23.37 -3.33 -16.52
C GLY A 151 22.01 -2.73 -16.17
N GLY A 152 21.27 -3.36 -15.27
CA GLY A 152 19.93 -2.95 -14.82
C GLY A 152 18.82 -3.70 -15.54
N ILE A 153 17.58 -3.41 -15.17
CA ILE A 153 16.39 -3.96 -15.81
C ILE A 153 15.31 -2.88 -15.92
N ALA A 154 14.69 -2.81 -17.10
CA ALA A 154 13.63 -1.84 -17.39
C ALA A 154 12.34 -2.17 -16.63
N TRP A 155 11.38 -1.24 -16.67
CA TRP A 155 10.03 -1.50 -16.18
C TRP A 155 9.45 -2.76 -16.86
N PRO A 156 8.72 -3.62 -16.13
CA PRO A 156 7.98 -4.73 -16.73
C PRO A 156 7.02 -4.21 -17.81
N ASP A 157 6.92 -4.93 -18.94
CA ASP A 157 6.08 -4.56 -20.08
C ASP A 157 4.58 -4.78 -19.79
N ILE A 158 4.01 -4.03 -18.85
CA ILE A 158 2.59 -4.11 -18.47
C ILE A 158 1.79 -3.10 -19.31
N PRO A 159 0.78 -3.53 -20.09
CA PRO A 159 -0.08 -2.61 -20.83
C PRO A 159 -0.71 -1.54 -19.93
N GLY A 160 -0.46 -0.27 -20.26
CA GLY A 160 -0.93 0.91 -19.53
C GLY A 160 0.03 1.44 -18.45
N LEU A 161 1.14 0.77 -18.19
CA LEU A 161 2.10 1.19 -17.16
C LEU A 161 2.87 2.46 -17.54
N ASP A 162 3.24 2.64 -18.81
CA ASP A 162 3.96 3.82 -19.25
C ASP A 162 3.18 5.12 -19.01
N ASP A 163 1.86 5.08 -19.24
CA ASP A 163 0.97 6.22 -18.98
C ASP A 163 0.91 6.54 -17.47
N ALA A 164 0.92 5.51 -16.63
CA ALA A 164 0.97 5.67 -15.18
C ALA A 164 2.30 6.26 -14.69
N ILE A 165 3.43 5.83 -15.28
CA ILE A 165 4.76 6.38 -14.97
C ILE A 165 4.85 7.85 -15.40
N ALA A 166 4.35 8.18 -16.58
CA ALA A 166 4.34 9.55 -17.08
C ALA A 166 3.49 10.52 -16.23
N ALA A 167 2.54 9.98 -15.46
CA ALA A 167 1.69 10.74 -14.55
C ALA A 167 2.29 10.93 -13.15
N LEU A 168 3.46 10.35 -12.85
CA LEU A 168 4.10 10.48 -11.54
C LEU A 168 4.58 11.91 -11.29
N VAL A 169 4.26 12.41 -10.10
CA VAL A 169 4.70 13.72 -9.61
C VAL A 169 5.25 13.59 -8.18
N PRO A 170 6.17 14.46 -7.74
CA PRO A 170 6.65 14.45 -6.36
C PRO A 170 5.53 14.74 -5.37
N PHE A 171 5.55 14.10 -4.20
CA PHE A 171 4.68 14.50 -3.09
C PHE A 171 4.94 15.98 -2.75
N PRO A 172 3.88 16.76 -2.45
CA PRO A 172 4.07 18.12 -1.99
C PRO A 172 4.83 18.09 -0.66
N GLU A 173 6.02 18.70 -0.63
CA GLU A 173 6.77 18.91 0.60
C GLU A 173 5.88 19.72 1.56
N ALA A 174 5.74 19.27 2.81
CA ALA A 174 5.09 20.09 3.82
C ALA A 174 5.92 21.36 4.00
N GLU A 175 5.39 22.53 3.64
CA GLU A 175 6.10 23.78 3.85
C GLU A 175 6.41 23.93 5.35
N PRO A 176 7.66 24.29 5.72
CA PRO A 176 8.00 24.54 7.11
C PRO A 176 7.09 25.65 7.62
N THR A 177 6.29 25.34 8.64
CA THR A 177 5.55 26.35 9.38
C THR A 177 6.56 27.29 10.02
N ASP A 178 6.85 28.42 9.36
CA ASP A 178 7.59 29.54 9.92
C ASP A 178 6.91 29.96 11.23
N GLY A 179 7.53 29.57 12.35
CA GLY A 179 7.10 29.98 13.67
C GLY A 179 7.40 31.46 13.89
N PRO A 180 6.49 32.25 14.49
CA PRO A 180 6.84 33.56 14.97
C PRO A 180 7.31 33.50 16.42
N GLY A 181 8.60 33.82 16.61
CA GLY A 181 8.99 34.84 17.58
C GLY A 181 9.19 34.40 19.02
N ASP A 182 10.46 34.32 19.39
CA ASP A 182 10.98 34.59 20.73
C ASP A 182 10.34 35.87 21.32
N GLY A 183 9.84 35.79 22.54
CA GLY A 183 9.15 36.90 23.18
C GLY A 183 8.96 36.69 24.67
N THR A 184 9.95 37.09 25.48
CA THR A 184 9.82 37.36 26.92
C THR A 184 10.94 38.32 27.35
N PRO A 185 10.76 39.25 28.32
CA PRO A 185 9.60 40.08 28.69
C PRO A 185 9.93 41.59 28.69
N THR A 186 8.95 42.49 28.58
CA THR A 186 9.07 43.87 29.12
C THR A 186 7.70 44.40 29.53
N ALA A 187 7.64 44.87 30.77
CA ALA A 187 6.44 45.33 31.45
C ALA A 187 6.26 46.85 31.40
N ALA A 188 5.00 47.24 31.65
CA ALA A 188 4.48 48.51 32.18
C ALA A 188 4.03 49.58 31.16
N GLY A 189 2.73 49.92 31.21
CA GLY A 189 2.20 51.06 30.48
C GLY A 189 0.69 51.35 30.47
N ASN A 190 -0.03 51.06 31.56
CA ASN A 190 -1.29 51.70 31.99
C ASN A 190 -2.66 51.31 31.39
N GLN A 191 -3.61 51.21 32.33
CA GLN A 191 -4.97 50.69 32.25
C GLN A 191 -5.98 51.78 31.86
N THR A 192 -7.19 51.37 31.42
CA THR A 192 -8.48 51.66 32.11
C THR A 192 -9.68 51.44 31.19
N GLU A 193 -10.51 50.43 31.55
CA GLU A 193 -11.99 50.37 31.55
C GLU A 193 -12.73 50.55 30.20
N VAL A 194 -13.64 49.67 29.77
CA VAL A 194 -14.92 49.34 30.42
C VAL A 194 -15.38 47.92 30.00
N ALA A 195 -15.72 47.09 30.98
CA ALA A 195 -16.59 45.90 30.85
C ALA A 195 -18.02 46.33 31.29
N PRO A 196 -19.14 45.62 30.99
CA PRO A 196 -19.26 44.19 31.25
C PRO A 196 -20.17 43.36 30.30
N THR A 197 -20.06 42.04 30.46
CA THR A 197 -21.17 41.07 30.58
C THR A 197 -21.06 39.89 29.61
N GLY A 198 -20.56 38.76 30.13
CA GLY A 198 -20.56 37.45 29.48
C GLY A 198 -19.54 36.48 30.10
N GLU A 199 -19.88 35.91 31.26
CA GLU A 199 -19.16 34.85 31.98
C GLU A 199 -19.20 33.47 31.27
N PRO A 200 -18.41 32.44 31.69
CA PRO A 200 -17.57 31.64 30.80
C PRO A 200 -17.87 30.13 30.83
N SER A 201 -17.41 29.37 29.82
CA SER A 201 -17.11 27.93 29.95
C SER A 201 -16.48 27.34 28.69
N PRO A 202 -15.74 26.22 28.81
CA PRO A 202 -14.30 26.27 28.60
C PRO A 202 -13.83 25.60 27.31
N THR A 203 -12.73 26.14 26.81
CA THR A 203 -11.73 25.47 25.97
C THR A 203 -11.39 24.11 26.54
N GLN A 204 -11.73 23.04 25.83
CA GLN A 204 -11.13 21.73 26.04
C GLN A 204 -10.03 21.57 24.99
N ALA A 205 -8.79 21.55 25.48
CA ALA A 205 -7.67 21.00 24.75
C ALA A 205 -7.99 19.53 24.41
N VAL A 206 -7.91 19.17 23.14
CA VAL A 206 -8.10 17.79 22.69
C VAL A 206 -6.77 17.08 22.86
N ASP A 207 -6.67 16.31 23.93
CA ASP A 207 -5.58 15.38 24.23
C ASP A 207 -5.81 14.10 23.41
N PHE A 208 -4.96 13.85 22.41
CA PHE A 208 -5.01 12.65 21.58
C PHE A 208 -4.30 11.48 22.28
N THR A 209 -4.94 10.94 23.31
CA THR A 209 -4.61 9.62 23.85
C THR A 209 -5.84 8.72 23.73
N ALA A 210 -5.71 7.64 22.94
CA ALA A 210 -6.80 6.75 22.51
C ALA A 210 -7.51 5.97 23.64
N ASP A 211 -7.11 6.16 24.89
CA ASP A 211 -7.56 5.34 26.02
C ASP A 211 -8.75 5.91 26.81
N ASN A 212 -9.22 7.14 26.52
CA ASN A 212 -10.30 7.78 27.30
C ASN A 212 -11.56 8.19 26.51
N LEU A 213 -11.86 7.53 25.39
CA LEU A 213 -13.13 7.74 24.69
C LEU A 213 -14.29 7.04 25.42
N THR A 214 -15.31 7.81 25.82
CA THR A 214 -16.55 7.24 26.36
C THR A 214 -17.24 6.35 25.32
N VAL A 215 -17.92 5.28 25.75
CA VAL A 215 -18.54 4.26 24.87
C VAL A 215 -19.44 4.89 23.79
N ARG A 216 -20.08 6.02 24.11
CA ARG A 216 -20.93 6.77 23.18
C ARG A 216 -20.15 7.45 22.05
N GLN A 217 -18.93 7.94 22.31
CA GLN A 217 -18.05 8.53 21.30
C GLN A 217 -17.47 7.48 20.37
N LYS A 218 -17.08 6.31 20.90
CA LYS A 218 -16.63 5.16 20.08
C LYS A 218 -17.72 4.71 19.09
N PHE A 219 -18.98 4.80 19.48
CA PHE A 219 -20.11 4.43 18.63
C PHE A 219 -20.42 5.46 17.53
N GLN A 220 -20.01 6.72 17.69
CA GLN A 220 -20.23 7.78 16.70
C GLN A 220 -19.12 7.85 15.64
N LEU A 221 -17.92 7.35 15.93
CA LEU A 221 -16.80 7.29 15.00
C LEU A 221 -17.01 6.28 13.87
N ASP A 222 -17.69 5.17 14.16
CA ASP A 222 -18.06 4.18 13.15
C ASP A 222 -19.51 3.70 13.37
N PRO A 223 -20.50 4.43 12.86
CA PRO A 223 -21.91 4.08 13.05
C PRO A 223 -22.32 2.84 12.24
N VAL A 224 -21.65 2.55 11.12
CA VAL A 224 -22.01 1.43 10.23
C VAL A 224 -21.42 0.11 10.75
N GLY A 225 -20.13 0.08 11.08
CA GLY A 225 -19.48 -1.11 11.61
C GLY A 225 -20.03 -1.51 12.98
N ASN A 226 -20.25 -0.53 13.87
CA ASN A 226 -20.82 -0.82 15.19
C ASN A 226 -22.30 -1.25 15.14
N SER A 227 -23.10 -0.73 14.20
CA SER A 227 -24.49 -1.19 14.04
C SER A 227 -24.56 -2.63 13.51
N LEU A 228 -23.68 -3.00 12.57
CA LEU A 228 -23.53 -4.40 12.13
C LEU A 228 -23.12 -5.33 13.28
N ALA A 229 -22.14 -4.92 14.09
CA ALA A 229 -21.69 -5.69 15.24
C ALA A 229 -22.82 -5.95 16.26
N VAL A 230 -23.66 -4.94 16.54
CA VAL A 230 -24.82 -5.08 17.43
C VAL A 230 -25.86 -6.05 16.87
N ILE A 231 -26.14 -5.99 15.56
CA ILE A 231 -27.10 -6.90 14.91
C ILE A 231 -26.62 -8.36 15.03
N VAL A 232 -25.35 -8.60 14.73
CA VAL A 232 -24.74 -9.93 14.83
C VAL A 232 -24.78 -10.43 16.27
N LEU A 233 -24.42 -9.58 17.23
CA LEU A 233 -24.46 -9.92 18.66
C LEU A 233 -25.87 -10.31 19.13
N ILE A 234 -26.90 -9.55 18.73
CA ILE A 234 -28.30 -9.89 19.03
C ILE A 234 -28.67 -11.24 18.41
N GLY A 235 -28.24 -11.52 17.18
CA GLY A 235 -28.43 -12.83 16.53
C GLY A 235 -27.79 -13.99 17.30
N MET A 236 -26.55 -13.82 17.77
CA MET A 236 -25.84 -14.82 18.57
C MET A 236 -26.53 -15.05 19.93
N ILE A 237 -27.00 -13.99 20.58
CA ILE A 237 -27.74 -14.11 21.85
C ILE A 237 -29.09 -14.83 21.63
N ALA A 238 -29.81 -14.48 20.57
CA ALA A 238 -31.09 -15.11 20.24
C ALA A 238 -30.92 -16.62 19.96
N THR A 239 -29.89 -17.01 19.21
CA THR A 239 -29.60 -18.43 18.94
C THR A 239 -29.28 -19.21 20.22
N LEU A 240 -28.49 -18.65 21.13
CA LEU A 240 -28.21 -19.25 22.44
C LEU A 240 -29.46 -19.37 23.33
N ALA A 241 -30.31 -18.35 23.33
CA ALA A 241 -31.57 -18.38 24.08
C ALA A 241 -32.52 -19.45 23.54
N ILE A 242 -32.67 -19.54 22.21
CA ILE A 242 -33.48 -20.56 21.54
C ILE A 242 -32.95 -21.96 21.87
N MET A 243 -31.63 -22.17 21.80
CA MET A 243 -30.99 -23.44 22.11
C MET A 243 -31.26 -23.85 23.58
N THR A 244 -31.15 -22.91 24.51
CA THR A 244 -31.39 -23.15 25.94
C THR A 244 -32.85 -23.53 26.22
N VAL A 245 -33.80 -22.83 25.58
CA VAL A 245 -35.23 -23.15 25.70
C VAL A 245 -35.55 -24.52 25.11
N ARG A 246 -35.01 -24.83 23.91
CA ARG A 246 -35.22 -26.14 23.27
C ARG A 246 -34.61 -27.28 24.09
N TRP A 247 -33.43 -27.08 24.66
CA TRP A 247 -32.78 -28.08 25.52
C TRP A 247 -33.61 -28.34 26.80
N ARG A 248 -34.04 -27.29 27.50
CA ARG A 248 -34.92 -27.43 28.68
C ARG A 248 -36.26 -28.07 28.35
N GLY A 249 -36.80 -27.82 27.16
CA GLY A 249 -38.02 -28.48 26.67
C GLY A 249 -37.83 -29.99 26.50
N GLN A 250 -36.71 -30.42 25.92
CA GLN A 250 -36.36 -31.83 25.73
C GLN A 250 -36.24 -32.60 27.04
N GLU A 251 -35.67 -31.99 28.09
CA GLU A 251 -35.58 -32.63 29.42
C GLU A 251 -36.96 -32.90 30.03
N LYS A 252 -37.90 -31.94 29.90
CA LYS A 252 -39.27 -32.11 30.40
C LYS A 252 -40.02 -33.21 29.65
N THR A 253 -39.83 -33.34 28.34
CA THR A 253 -40.46 -34.40 27.55
C THR A 253 -39.90 -35.77 27.88
N LYS A 254 -38.57 -35.88 28.08
CA LYS A 254 -37.92 -37.12 28.52
C LYS A 254 -38.36 -37.53 29.94
N ALA A 255 -38.52 -36.58 30.86
CA ALA A 255 -39.02 -36.85 32.20
C ALA A 255 -40.49 -37.32 32.22
N ARG A 256 -41.37 -36.71 31.41
CA ARG A 256 -42.77 -37.14 31.27
C ARG A 256 -42.92 -38.51 30.61
N ALA A 257 -42.11 -38.82 29.60
CA ALA A 257 -42.11 -40.14 28.95
C ALA A 257 -41.69 -41.26 29.92
N LYS A 258 -40.81 -40.96 30.88
CA LYS A 258 -40.35 -41.92 31.90
C LYS A 258 -41.39 -42.19 33.00
N LEU A 259 -42.32 -41.25 33.23
CA LEU A 259 -43.38 -41.38 34.25
C LEU A 259 -44.60 -42.18 33.76
N HIS A 260 -44.77 -42.34 32.44
CA HIS A 260 -45.89 -43.07 31.83
C HIS A 260 -45.62 -44.56 31.60
N TRP A 261 -44.43 -45.05 32.02
CA TRP A 261 -43.97 -46.44 31.88
C TRP A 261 -43.70 -47.10 33.24
N VAL A 262 -44.42 -46.66 34.28
CA VAL A 262 -44.44 -47.26 35.64
C VAL A 262 -45.89 -47.46 36.05
#